data_AF-A0A7W0SQ53-F1
#
_entry.id   AF-A0A7W0SQ53-F1
#
_cell.length_a   1.000
_cell.length_b   1.000
_cell.length_c   1.000
_cell.angle_alpha   90.00
_cell.angle_beta   90.00
_cell.angle_gamma   90.00
#
_symmetry.space_group_name_H-M   'P 1'
#
loop_
_entity.id
_entity.type
_entity.pdbx_description
1 polymer ?
#
loop_
_entity_poly.entity_id
_entity_poly.type
_entity_poly.pdbx_seq_one_letter_code
_entity_poly.pdbx_strand_id
1 'polypeptide(L)'
;MLTSLRKGARTRYPVEVEMAIVAVVLLAWQAARIPLEGTVETSLAHADSVRRLEDSLGLDVENPFVRFGSTEPFDGILEWLYTGIHTPALFGFLAAACVYAPERYARLRTIFVVSFLPALVAIGLYPVAPPHWISELGFGPAPEQGELAGSIETLMHNSTAAIASQHFGFAVFIAAASLWLAPRSPIAWATLAYPALVFVVIVGTGHHYVLDCIVGMLTFLVAAAVATLLHGRRRARAAAAPAPRVVVGVSVGFMMIVWGLVSLQLIWPEGWSNVVAGIVIVGGVAAVLAPRFSAKEPLAESG
;
A
#
# COMPACT_ATOMS: atom_id res chain seq x y z
N MET A 1 -10.25 26.39 -11.53
CA MET A 1 -9.91 25.26 -10.63
C MET A 1 -9.72 23.93 -11.38
N LEU A 2 -10.74 23.37 -12.04
CA LEU A 2 -10.67 22.07 -12.75
C LEU A 2 -9.56 21.97 -13.82
N THR A 3 -9.30 23.04 -14.58
CA THR A 3 -8.22 23.06 -15.59
C THR A 3 -6.84 22.94 -14.95
N SER A 4 -6.64 23.55 -13.77
CA SER A 4 -5.38 23.45 -13.01
C SER A 4 -5.19 22.04 -12.46
N LEU A 5 -6.24 21.45 -11.87
CA LEU A 5 -6.22 20.06 -11.39
C LEU A 5 -5.90 19.07 -12.51
N ARG A 6 -6.52 19.22 -13.69
CA ARG A 6 -6.22 18.41 -14.86
C ARG A 6 -4.79 18.59 -15.35
N LYS A 7 -4.26 19.82 -15.33
CA LYS A 7 -2.87 20.09 -15.70
C LYS A 7 -1.93 19.35 -14.74
N GLY A 8 -2.07 19.56 -13.43
CA GLY A 8 -1.24 18.92 -12.40
C GLY A 8 -1.32 17.39 -12.43
N ALA A 9 -2.54 16.83 -12.55
CA ALA A 9 -2.73 15.38 -12.63
C ALA A 9 -2.02 14.75 -13.83
N ARG A 10 -1.91 15.47 -14.95
CA ARG A 10 -1.25 15.02 -16.18
C ARG A 10 0.24 15.35 -16.23
N THR A 11 0.72 16.27 -15.40
CA THR A 11 2.13 16.63 -15.34
C THR A 11 2.94 15.40 -14.95
N ARG A 12 4.00 15.15 -15.71
CA ARG A 12 5.03 14.18 -15.36
C ARG A 12 6.18 14.94 -14.71
N TYR A 13 6.68 14.40 -13.62
CA TYR A 13 7.82 14.92 -12.89
C TYR A 13 9.05 14.02 -13.06
N PRO A 14 10.25 14.49 -12.69
CA PRO A 14 11.42 13.63 -12.53
C PRO A 14 11.13 12.47 -11.56
N VAL A 15 11.79 11.33 -11.74
CA VAL A 15 11.50 10.11 -10.96
C VAL A 15 11.63 10.32 -9.45
N GLU A 16 12.55 11.20 -9.03
CA GLU A 16 12.75 11.59 -7.63
C GLU A 16 11.47 12.21 -7.05
N VAL A 17 10.83 13.09 -7.82
CA VAL A 17 9.58 13.74 -7.40
C VAL A 17 8.43 12.74 -7.44
N GLU A 18 8.37 11.89 -8.46
CA GLU A 18 7.32 10.87 -8.57
C GLU A 18 7.37 9.89 -7.39
N MET A 19 8.55 9.39 -7.01
CA MET A 19 8.71 8.49 -5.87
C MET A 19 8.57 9.22 -4.52
N ALA A 20 8.95 10.50 -4.44
CA ALA A 20 8.64 11.32 -3.28
C ALA A 20 7.13 11.50 -3.07
N ILE A 21 6.35 11.67 -4.16
CA ILE A 21 4.88 11.73 -4.08
C ILE A 21 4.34 10.41 -3.51
N VAL A 22 4.82 9.27 -3.99
CA VAL A 22 4.40 7.95 -3.47
C VAL A 22 4.72 7.84 -1.97
N ALA A 23 5.94 8.18 -1.57
CA ALA A 23 6.37 8.13 -0.17
C ALA A 23 5.54 9.05 0.73
N VAL A 24 5.38 10.31 0.35
CA VAL A 24 4.61 11.30 1.11
C VAL A 24 3.16 10.87 1.24
N VAL A 25 2.55 10.32 0.18
CA VAL A 25 1.16 9.87 0.23
C VAL A 25 0.99 8.67 1.14
N LEU A 26 1.92 7.71 1.15
CA LEU A 26 1.89 6.59 2.10
C LEU A 26 2.02 7.07 3.54
N LEU A 27 2.97 7.97 3.83
CA LEU A 27 3.15 8.53 5.17
C LEU A 27 1.94 9.37 5.61
N ALA A 28 1.41 10.20 4.70
CA ALA A 28 0.19 10.98 4.96
C ALA A 28 -1.03 10.08 5.19
N TRP A 29 -1.13 8.97 4.47
CA TRP A 29 -2.17 7.97 4.68
C TRP A 29 -2.07 7.33 6.08
N GLN A 30 -0.88 6.95 6.53
CA GLN A 30 -0.69 6.44 7.88
C GLN A 30 -1.15 7.47 8.91
N ALA A 31 -0.68 8.71 8.80
CA ALA A 31 -1.02 9.78 9.74
C ALA A 31 -2.52 10.14 9.72
N ALA A 32 -3.15 10.15 8.54
CA ALA A 32 -4.55 10.55 8.37
C ALA A 32 -5.54 9.55 8.97
N ARG A 33 -5.14 8.29 9.15
CA ARG A 33 -6.01 7.26 9.73
C ARG A 33 -6.03 7.26 11.25
N ILE A 34 -4.96 7.69 11.91
CA ILE A 34 -4.86 7.73 13.38
C ILE A 34 -6.08 8.42 14.03
N PRO A 35 -6.49 9.64 13.64
CA PRO A 35 -7.64 10.31 14.27
C PRO A 35 -9.00 9.68 13.93
N LEU A 36 -9.03 8.68 13.04
CA LEU A 36 -10.23 7.94 12.66
C LEU A 36 -10.37 6.62 13.44
N GLU A 37 -9.51 6.37 14.43
CA GLU A 37 -9.61 5.18 15.27
C GLU A 37 -10.91 5.20 16.09
N GLY A 38 -11.70 4.13 15.95
CA GLY A 38 -12.91 3.92 16.72
C GLY A 38 -12.62 3.34 18.11
N THR A 39 -13.61 3.39 18.99
CA THR A 39 -13.58 2.64 20.26
C THR A 39 -13.61 1.14 19.99
N VAL A 40 -13.04 0.32 20.87
CA VAL A 40 -13.12 -1.14 20.83
C VAL A 40 -14.58 -1.61 20.69
N GLU A 41 -15.49 -1.08 21.52
CA GLU A 41 -16.91 -1.45 21.52
C GLU A 41 -17.58 -1.22 20.16
N THR A 42 -17.52 0.03 19.64
CA THR A 42 -18.08 0.36 18.32
C THR A 42 -17.48 -0.50 17.21
N SER A 43 -16.18 -0.74 17.26
CA SER A 43 -15.46 -1.46 16.20
C SER A 43 -15.81 -2.95 16.17
N LEU A 44 -16.03 -3.56 17.34
CA LEU A 44 -16.53 -4.92 17.47
C LEU A 44 -18.00 -5.03 16.99
N ALA A 45 -18.85 -4.06 17.31
CA ALA A 45 -20.24 -4.03 16.84
C ALA A 45 -20.33 -3.90 15.30
N HIS A 46 -19.44 -3.10 14.70
CA HIS A 46 -19.32 -3.00 13.26
C HIS A 46 -18.76 -4.28 12.63
N ALA A 47 -17.77 -4.93 13.25
CA ALA A 47 -17.24 -6.23 12.81
C ALA A 47 -18.31 -7.32 12.78
N ASP A 48 -19.13 -7.40 13.84
CA ASP A 48 -20.28 -8.31 13.90
C ASP A 48 -21.30 -8.02 12.78
N SER A 49 -21.52 -6.75 12.45
CA SER A 49 -22.39 -6.37 11.32
C SER A 49 -21.79 -6.72 9.95
N VAL A 50 -20.46 -6.62 9.78
CA VAL A 50 -19.75 -7.07 8.57
C VAL A 50 -19.91 -8.57 8.40
N ARG A 51 -19.65 -9.35 9.45
CA ARG A 51 -19.78 -10.82 9.44
C ARG A 51 -21.20 -11.26 9.09
N ARG A 52 -22.22 -10.64 9.69
CA ARG A 52 -23.63 -10.92 9.33
C ARG A 52 -23.93 -10.67 7.86
N LEU A 53 -23.34 -9.62 7.28
CA LEU A 53 -23.50 -9.34 5.86
C LEU A 53 -22.81 -10.40 5.00
N GLU A 54 -21.59 -10.79 5.36
CA GLU A 54 -20.86 -11.88 4.70
C GLU A 54 -21.63 -13.20 4.76
N ASP A 55 -22.14 -13.58 5.94
CA ASP A 55 -23.01 -14.74 6.14
C ASP A 55 -24.25 -14.68 5.23
N SER A 56 -24.90 -13.51 5.13
CA SER A 56 -26.08 -13.32 4.27
C SER A 56 -25.76 -13.43 2.77
N LEU A 57 -24.50 -13.20 2.39
CA LEU A 57 -23.99 -13.35 1.03
C LEU A 57 -23.40 -14.74 0.77
N GLY A 58 -23.36 -15.61 1.79
CA GLY A 58 -22.75 -16.94 1.71
C GLY A 58 -21.22 -16.90 1.64
N LEU A 59 -20.60 -15.84 2.14
CA LEU A 59 -19.15 -15.70 2.27
C LEU A 59 -18.73 -16.21 3.66
N ASP A 60 -18.47 -17.51 3.79
CA ASP A 60 -17.91 -18.13 5.00
C ASP A 60 -16.56 -18.77 4.68
N VAL A 61 -15.55 -17.93 4.49
CA VAL A 61 -14.22 -18.39 4.05
C VAL A 61 -13.09 -17.97 5.00
N GLU A 62 -13.37 -17.09 5.95
CA GLU A 62 -12.43 -16.62 6.95
C GLU A 62 -11.86 -17.80 7.74
N ASN A 63 -12.73 -18.69 8.25
CA ASN A 63 -12.34 -19.85 9.04
C ASN A 63 -11.29 -20.76 8.38
N PRO A 64 -11.47 -21.26 7.13
CA PRO A 64 -10.46 -22.10 6.49
C PRO A 64 -9.15 -21.36 6.24
N PHE A 65 -9.18 -20.06 5.87
CA PHE A 65 -7.95 -19.29 5.66
C PHE A 65 -7.21 -19.02 6.97
N VAL A 66 -7.92 -18.67 8.06
CA VAL A 66 -7.33 -18.48 9.38
C VAL A 66 -6.71 -19.78 9.91
N ARG A 67 -7.41 -20.92 9.76
CA ARG A 67 -6.85 -22.22 10.14
C ARG A 67 -5.57 -22.56 9.38
N PHE A 68 -5.56 -22.31 8.07
CA PHE A 68 -4.36 -22.47 7.25
C PHE A 68 -3.24 -21.54 7.72
N GLY A 69 -3.56 -20.26 7.94
CA GLY A 69 -2.63 -19.26 8.40
C GLY A 69 -2.11 -19.48 9.81
N SER A 70 -2.81 -20.26 10.64
CA SER A 70 -2.37 -20.61 12.00
C SER A 70 -1.56 -21.90 12.05
N THR A 71 -1.30 -22.55 10.91
CA THR A 71 -0.56 -23.82 10.85
C THR A 71 0.92 -23.55 10.60
N GLU A 72 1.79 -24.05 11.47
CA GLU A 72 3.25 -24.02 11.25
C GLU A 72 3.66 -24.72 9.93
N PRO A 73 4.56 -24.14 9.11
CA PRO A 73 5.29 -22.87 9.30
C PRO A 73 4.61 -21.64 8.66
N PHE A 74 3.34 -21.77 8.25
CA PHE A 74 2.64 -20.74 7.47
C PHE A 74 2.28 -19.51 8.29
N ASP A 75 2.09 -19.63 9.59
CA ASP A 75 1.87 -18.51 10.51
C ASP A 75 2.98 -17.45 10.42
N GLY A 76 4.23 -17.86 10.62
CA GLY A 76 5.38 -16.94 10.51
C GLY A 76 5.57 -16.41 9.08
N ILE A 77 5.29 -17.22 8.06
CA ILE A 77 5.43 -16.83 6.65
C ILE A 77 4.38 -15.77 6.26
N LEU A 78 3.11 -15.99 6.61
CA LEU A 78 2.05 -15.06 6.26
C LEU A 78 2.21 -13.74 7.03
N GLU A 79 2.62 -13.77 8.29
CA GLU A 79 2.91 -12.57 9.06
C GLU A 79 4.09 -11.77 8.46
N TRP A 80 5.16 -12.47 8.07
CA TRP A 80 6.28 -11.84 7.37
C TRP A 80 5.87 -11.25 6.02
N LEU A 81 5.02 -11.95 5.26
CA LEU A 81 4.49 -11.43 3.99
C LEU A 81 3.60 -10.21 4.22
N TYR A 82 2.73 -10.25 5.23
CA TYR A 82 1.81 -9.17 5.58
C TYR A 82 2.56 -7.87 5.85
N THR A 83 3.61 -7.94 6.68
CA THR A 83 4.43 -6.78 7.05
C THR A 83 5.44 -6.37 5.97
N GLY A 84 5.97 -7.33 5.19
CA GLY A 84 7.15 -7.13 4.36
C GLY A 84 6.90 -6.87 2.88
N ILE A 85 5.90 -7.51 2.25
CA ILE A 85 5.81 -7.55 0.78
C ILE A 85 5.22 -6.28 0.17
N HIS A 86 4.40 -5.57 0.94
CA HIS A 86 3.51 -4.55 0.40
C HIS A 86 4.27 -3.33 -0.16
N THR A 87 5.10 -2.72 0.68
CA THR A 87 5.88 -1.53 0.31
C THR A 87 6.83 -1.79 -0.87
N PRO A 88 7.63 -2.89 -0.87
CA PRO A 88 8.48 -3.21 -2.02
C PRO A 88 7.70 -3.46 -3.32
N ALA A 89 6.59 -4.19 -3.27
CA ALA A 89 5.79 -4.47 -4.46
C ALA A 89 5.23 -3.19 -5.09
N LEU A 90 4.74 -2.26 -4.25
CA LEU A 90 4.19 -0.98 -4.71
C LEU A 90 5.26 -0.09 -5.36
N PHE A 91 6.39 0.14 -4.68
CA PHE A 91 7.49 0.94 -5.23
C PHE A 91 8.06 0.29 -6.48
N GLY A 92 8.27 -1.02 -6.48
CA GLY A 92 8.76 -1.78 -7.62
C GLY A 92 7.83 -1.66 -8.84
N PHE A 93 6.51 -1.79 -8.64
CA PHE A 93 5.54 -1.65 -9.72
C PHE A 93 5.53 -0.24 -10.30
N LEU A 94 5.46 0.80 -9.45
CA LEU A 94 5.44 2.19 -9.93
C LEU A 94 6.77 2.58 -10.61
N ALA A 95 7.90 2.07 -10.13
CA ALA A 95 9.19 2.20 -10.77
C ALA A 95 9.21 1.55 -12.17
N ALA A 96 8.72 0.31 -12.27
CA ALA A 96 8.61 -0.38 -13.54
C ALA A 96 7.70 0.37 -14.52
N ALA A 97 6.56 0.89 -14.05
CA ALA A 97 5.64 1.69 -14.86
C ALA A 97 6.28 3.00 -15.36
N CYS A 98 7.12 3.65 -14.55
CA CYS A 98 7.90 4.83 -14.94
C CYS A 98 8.84 4.57 -16.13
N VAL A 99 9.42 3.37 -16.20
CA VAL A 99 10.34 2.96 -17.28
C VAL A 99 9.57 2.45 -18.49
N TYR A 100 8.59 1.56 -18.25
CA TYR A 100 7.90 0.83 -19.31
C TYR A 100 6.91 1.70 -20.10
N ALA A 101 6.16 2.55 -19.40
CA ALA A 101 5.13 3.41 -19.99
C ALA A 101 5.15 4.81 -19.35
N PRO A 102 6.25 5.57 -19.51
CA PRO A 102 6.41 6.90 -18.90
C PRO A 102 5.27 7.86 -19.24
N GLU A 103 4.67 7.72 -20.41
CA GLU A 103 3.55 8.53 -20.89
C GLU A 103 2.21 8.21 -20.21
N ARG A 104 2.12 7.05 -19.55
CA ARG A 104 0.93 6.58 -18.82
C ARG A 104 1.08 6.68 -17.31
N TYR A 105 2.29 6.83 -16.81
CA TYR A 105 2.60 6.85 -15.37
C TYR A 105 1.76 7.86 -14.58
N ALA A 106 1.61 9.10 -15.09
CA ALA A 106 0.85 10.15 -14.40
C ALA A 106 -0.61 9.73 -14.08
N ARG A 107 -1.21 8.88 -14.93
CA ARG A 107 -2.55 8.31 -14.70
C ARG A 107 -2.52 7.29 -13.57
N LEU A 108 -1.55 6.38 -13.58
CA LEU A 108 -1.36 5.38 -12.52
C LEU A 108 -1.11 6.03 -11.16
N ARG A 109 -0.24 7.04 -11.11
CA ARG A 109 -0.05 7.89 -9.93
C ARG A 109 -1.37 8.51 -9.47
N THR A 110 -2.18 9.04 -10.38
CA THR A 110 -3.46 9.66 -10.01
C THR A 110 -4.40 8.63 -9.37
N ILE A 111 -4.46 7.40 -9.91
CA ILE A 111 -5.26 6.32 -9.33
C ILE A 111 -4.76 6.00 -7.91
N PHE A 112 -3.45 5.81 -7.77
CA PHE A 112 -2.81 5.54 -6.50
C PHE A 112 -3.09 6.64 -5.45
N VAL A 113 -2.94 7.91 -5.80
CA VAL A 113 -3.15 9.02 -4.84
C VAL A 113 -4.62 9.17 -4.48
N VAL A 114 -5.53 9.01 -5.44
CA VAL A 114 -6.96 9.23 -5.21
C VAL A 114 -7.61 8.06 -4.46
N SER A 115 -7.09 6.83 -4.54
CA SER A 115 -7.70 5.66 -3.88
C SER A 115 -7.81 5.79 -2.37
N PHE A 116 -6.90 6.53 -1.74
CA PHE A 116 -6.92 6.75 -0.30
C PHE A 116 -8.10 7.60 0.17
N LEU A 117 -8.64 8.50 -0.65
CA LEU A 117 -9.74 9.38 -0.24
C LEU A 117 -11.03 8.61 0.11
N PRO A 118 -11.59 7.75 -0.78
CA PRO A 118 -12.74 6.93 -0.41
C PRO A 118 -12.41 5.92 0.70
N ALA A 119 -11.14 5.48 0.84
CA ALA A 119 -10.73 4.61 1.94
C ALA A 119 -10.81 5.34 3.30
N LEU A 120 -10.31 6.58 3.39
CA LEU A 120 -10.43 7.42 4.59
C LEU A 120 -11.89 7.68 4.95
N VAL A 121 -12.76 7.89 3.96
CA VAL A 121 -14.21 8.04 4.19
C VAL A 121 -14.81 6.77 4.75
N ALA A 122 -14.47 5.59 4.20
CA ALA A 122 -14.98 4.32 4.70
C ALA A 122 -14.55 4.08 6.16
N ILE A 123 -13.26 4.27 6.46
CA ILE A 123 -12.70 4.09 7.81
C ILE A 123 -13.31 5.07 8.79
N GLY A 124 -13.40 6.35 8.43
CA GLY A 124 -13.94 7.38 9.32
C GLY A 124 -15.43 7.25 9.59
N LEU A 125 -16.20 6.68 8.66
CA LEU A 125 -17.63 6.43 8.85
C LEU A 125 -17.92 5.11 9.55
N TYR A 126 -17.03 4.13 9.42
CA TYR A 126 -17.29 2.75 9.81
C TYR A 126 -16.01 2.06 10.32
N PRO A 127 -15.47 2.45 11.49
CA PRO A 127 -14.32 1.76 12.09
C PRO A 127 -14.71 0.32 12.40
N VAL A 128 -13.88 -0.65 12.02
CA VAL A 128 -14.15 -2.09 12.13
C VAL A 128 -12.98 -2.77 12.81
N ALA A 129 -13.29 -3.58 13.83
CA ALA A 129 -12.31 -4.42 14.50
C ALA A 129 -11.84 -5.55 13.56
N PRO A 130 -10.54 -5.78 13.42
CA PRO A 130 -10.01 -6.83 12.55
C PRO A 130 -10.37 -8.23 13.06
N PRO A 131 -10.41 -9.25 12.18
CA PRO A 131 -10.73 -10.63 12.57
C PRO A 131 -9.88 -11.20 13.71
N HIS A 132 -8.63 -10.78 13.87
CA HIS A 132 -7.74 -11.25 14.95
C HIS A 132 -8.11 -10.75 16.35
N TRP A 133 -9.15 -9.92 16.48
CA TRP A 133 -9.78 -9.58 17.75
C TRP A 133 -10.96 -10.51 18.10
N ILE A 134 -11.35 -11.39 17.17
CA ILE A 134 -12.55 -12.22 17.27
C ILE A 134 -12.16 -13.62 17.74
N SER A 135 -12.44 -13.91 19.00
CA SER A 135 -12.11 -15.18 19.64
C SER A 135 -12.75 -16.40 18.94
N GLU A 136 -13.94 -16.21 18.37
CA GLU A 136 -14.71 -17.22 17.65
C GLU A 136 -14.02 -17.69 16.37
N LEU A 137 -13.10 -16.90 15.82
CA LEU A 137 -12.26 -17.28 14.67
C LEU A 137 -10.98 -18.02 15.08
N GLY A 138 -10.76 -18.25 16.38
CA GLY A 138 -9.58 -18.94 16.91
C GLY A 138 -8.43 -18.03 17.32
N PHE A 139 -8.67 -16.72 17.42
CA PHE A 139 -7.71 -15.74 17.92
C PHE A 139 -7.86 -15.46 19.43
N GLY A 140 -6.97 -14.61 19.96
CA GLY A 140 -7.03 -14.15 21.34
C GLY A 140 -8.18 -13.17 21.61
N PRO A 141 -8.34 -12.73 22.87
CA PRO A 141 -9.33 -11.69 23.20
C PRO A 141 -8.99 -10.38 22.51
N ALA A 142 -10.02 -9.59 22.19
CA ALA A 142 -9.85 -8.21 21.77
C ALA A 142 -9.12 -7.39 22.84
N PRO A 143 -8.35 -6.36 22.45
CA PRO A 143 -7.66 -5.49 23.40
C PRO A 143 -8.65 -4.68 24.24
N GLU A 144 -8.23 -4.27 25.42
CA GLU A 144 -8.96 -3.30 26.23
C GLU A 144 -8.83 -1.89 25.62
N GLN A 145 -9.82 -1.02 25.86
CA GLN A 145 -9.81 0.35 25.32
C GLN A 145 -8.57 1.16 25.76
N GLY A 146 -8.03 0.89 26.95
CA GLY A 146 -6.82 1.53 27.45
C GLY A 146 -5.55 1.13 26.70
N GLU A 147 -5.52 -0.05 26.09
CA GLU A 147 -4.36 -0.56 25.34
C GLU A 147 -4.19 0.16 24.00
N LEU A 148 -5.30 0.59 23.37
CA LEU A 148 -5.27 1.42 22.16
C LEU A 148 -4.61 2.79 22.39
N ALA A 149 -4.68 3.33 23.60
CA ALA A 149 -4.04 4.60 23.97
C ALA A 149 -2.73 4.41 24.76
N GLY A 150 -2.33 3.17 25.02
CA GLY A 150 -1.36 2.81 26.06
C GLY A 150 0.11 2.85 25.64
N SER A 151 0.43 2.92 24.34
CA SER A 151 1.82 2.93 23.87
C SER A 151 2.03 3.90 22.70
N ILE A 152 3.29 4.33 22.52
CA ILE A 152 3.67 5.16 21.34
C ILE A 152 3.39 4.40 20.03
N GLU A 153 3.51 3.09 20.05
CA GLU A 153 3.21 2.21 18.91
C GLU A 153 1.71 2.23 18.57
N THR A 154 0.83 2.08 19.55
CA THR A 154 -0.63 2.11 19.33
C THR A 154 -1.13 3.51 18.96
N LEU A 155 -0.48 4.58 19.45
CA LEU A 155 -0.79 5.97 19.08
C LEU A 155 -0.43 6.34 17.63
N MET A 156 0.38 5.55 16.94
CA MET A 156 0.87 5.83 15.58
C MET A 156 0.25 4.92 14.53
N HIS A 157 -0.67 4.04 14.94
CA HIS A 157 -1.44 3.16 14.07
C HIS A 157 -2.94 3.41 14.28
N ASN A 158 -3.77 2.89 13.37
CA ASN A 158 -5.21 2.78 13.61
C ASN A 158 -5.56 1.30 13.58
N SER A 159 -5.82 0.74 14.75
CA SER A 159 -6.07 -0.68 14.97
C SER A 159 -7.50 -1.11 14.60
N THR A 160 -8.38 -0.14 14.29
CA THR A 160 -9.79 -0.34 13.94
C THR A 160 -10.10 0.02 12.49
N ALA A 161 -9.07 0.10 11.66
CA ALA A 161 -9.18 0.43 10.23
C ALA A 161 -9.23 -0.81 9.33
N ALA A 162 -9.89 -1.89 9.75
CA ALA A 162 -9.98 -3.11 8.94
C ALA A 162 -10.74 -2.86 7.62
N ILE A 163 -11.80 -2.03 7.66
CA ILE A 163 -12.59 -1.71 6.47
C ILE A 163 -11.74 -1.08 5.36
N ALA A 164 -12.04 -1.41 4.11
CA ALA A 164 -11.36 -0.89 2.91
C ALA A 164 -9.87 -1.27 2.77
N SER A 165 -9.57 -2.58 2.79
CA SER A 165 -8.21 -3.12 2.71
C SER A 165 -7.39 -2.54 1.55
N GLN A 166 -6.44 -1.66 1.90
CA GLN A 166 -5.54 -1.09 0.90
C GLN A 166 -4.56 -2.14 0.37
N HIS A 167 -4.11 -3.10 1.19
CA HIS A 167 -3.28 -4.22 0.74
C HIS A 167 -3.88 -4.91 -0.48
N PHE A 168 -5.15 -5.31 -0.39
CA PHE A 168 -5.85 -5.96 -1.49
C PHE A 168 -6.10 -5.00 -2.65
N GLY A 169 -6.54 -3.77 -2.36
CA GLY A 169 -6.77 -2.74 -3.38
C GLY A 169 -5.54 -2.46 -4.25
N PHE A 170 -4.35 -2.34 -3.63
CA PHE A 170 -3.08 -2.19 -4.33
C PHE A 170 -2.71 -3.41 -5.16
N ALA A 171 -2.95 -4.62 -4.63
CA ALA A 171 -2.66 -5.84 -5.36
C ALA A 171 -3.51 -5.95 -6.64
N VAL A 172 -4.80 -5.61 -6.54
CA VAL A 172 -5.70 -5.50 -7.69
C VAL A 172 -5.24 -4.39 -8.63
N PHE A 173 -4.84 -3.23 -8.11
CA PHE A 173 -4.32 -2.14 -8.93
C PHE A 173 -3.08 -2.55 -9.72
N ILE A 174 -2.10 -3.21 -9.08
CA ILE A 174 -0.89 -3.71 -9.73
C ILE A 174 -1.26 -4.69 -10.84
N ALA A 175 -2.17 -5.63 -10.56
CA ALA A 175 -2.57 -6.63 -11.56
C ALA A 175 -3.32 -6.00 -12.74
N ALA A 176 -4.34 -5.19 -12.46
CA ALA A 176 -5.16 -4.52 -13.47
C ALA A 176 -4.33 -3.52 -14.30
N ALA A 177 -3.44 -2.75 -13.67
CA ALA A 177 -2.59 -1.82 -14.37
C ALA A 177 -1.53 -2.53 -15.21
N SER A 178 -0.97 -3.65 -14.75
CA SER A 178 -0.05 -4.49 -15.55
C SER A 178 -0.73 -5.00 -16.82
N LEU A 179 -1.95 -5.52 -16.71
CA LEU A 179 -2.76 -5.96 -17.85
C LEU A 179 -3.13 -4.80 -18.77
N TRP A 180 -3.44 -3.63 -18.23
CA TRP A 180 -3.75 -2.43 -19.02
C TRP A 180 -2.53 -1.89 -19.80
N LEU A 181 -1.35 -1.97 -19.21
CA LEU A 181 -0.09 -1.56 -19.83
C LEU A 181 0.37 -2.56 -20.89
N ALA A 182 0.25 -3.86 -20.63
CA ALA A 182 0.81 -4.93 -21.45
C ALA A 182 -0.14 -6.14 -21.59
N PRO A 183 -1.30 -6.00 -22.28
CA PRO A 183 -2.38 -7.01 -22.27
C PRO A 183 -2.00 -8.35 -22.92
N ARG A 184 -0.94 -8.38 -23.74
CA ARG A 184 -0.42 -9.59 -24.39
C ARG A 184 0.79 -10.20 -23.68
N SER A 185 1.26 -9.58 -22.61
CA SER A 185 2.46 -10.04 -21.89
C SER A 185 2.09 -11.15 -20.91
N PRO A 186 2.72 -12.33 -20.97
CA PRO A 186 2.50 -13.38 -19.97
C PRO A 186 2.89 -12.92 -18.55
N ILE A 187 3.88 -12.02 -18.44
CA ILE A 187 4.27 -11.41 -17.16
C ILE A 187 3.12 -10.57 -16.59
N ALA A 188 2.40 -9.82 -17.43
CA ALA A 188 1.25 -9.06 -16.97
C ALA A 188 0.13 -9.96 -16.46
N TRP A 189 -0.11 -11.10 -17.12
CA TRP A 189 -1.07 -12.11 -16.63
C TRP A 189 -0.64 -12.76 -15.33
N ALA A 190 0.66 -13.06 -15.17
CA ALA A 190 1.20 -13.63 -13.94
C ALA A 190 0.97 -12.72 -12.71
N THR A 191 0.82 -11.40 -12.90
CA THR A 191 0.52 -10.48 -11.78
C THR A 191 -0.84 -10.74 -11.12
N LEU A 192 -1.76 -11.47 -11.76
CA LEU A 192 -3.03 -11.90 -11.12
C LEU A 192 -2.80 -12.83 -9.92
N ALA A 193 -1.65 -13.49 -9.82
CA ALA A 193 -1.30 -14.27 -8.64
C ALA A 193 -1.09 -13.39 -7.38
N TYR A 194 -0.75 -12.11 -7.56
CA TYR A 194 -0.47 -11.21 -6.45
C TYR A 194 -1.70 -10.88 -5.59
N PRO A 195 -2.87 -10.46 -6.12
CA PRO A 195 -4.06 -10.29 -5.30
C PRO A 195 -4.54 -11.57 -4.64
N ALA A 196 -4.35 -12.75 -5.27
CA ALA A 196 -4.65 -14.03 -4.62
C ALA A 196 -3.72 -14.30 -3.43
N LEU A 197 -2.41 -14.07 -3.59
CA LEU A 197 -1.44 -14.17 -2.49
C LEU A 197 -1.80 -13.21 -1.36
N VAL A 198 -2.06 -11.93 -1.68
CA VAL A 198 -2.40 -10.91 -0.68
C VAL A 198 -3.69 -11.28 0.05
N PHE A 199 -4.70 -11.80 -0.64
CA PHE A 199 -5.92 -12.28 -0.02
C PHE A 199 -5.66 -13.38 1.01
N VAL A 200 -4.89 -14.41 0.64
CA VAL A 200 -4.50 -15.49 1.57
C VAL A 200 -3.76 -14.92 2.78
N VAL A 201 -2.83 -13.99 2.55
CA VAL A 201 -2.06 -13.35 3.61
C VAL A 201 -2.98 -12.58 4.57
N ILE A 202 -3.81 -11.67 4.08
CA ILE A 202 -4.58 -10.77 4.96
C ILE A 202 -5.77 -11.43 5.65
N VAL A 203 -6.41 -12.40 4.99
CA VAL A 203 -7.51 -13.17 5.60
C VAL A 203 -6.93 -14.24 6.53
N GLY A 204 -5.85 -14.91 6.12
CA GLY A 204 -5.21 -15.95 6.93
C GLY A 204 -4.55 -15.44 8.21
N THR A 205 -4.01 -14.22 8.19
CA THR A 205 -3.50 -13.54 9.40
C THR A 205 -4.59 -12.87 10.24
N GLY A 206 -5.85 -12.90 9.78
CA GLY A 206 -6.96 -12.27 10.49
C GLY A 206 -6.89 -10.73 10.52
N HIS A 207 -6.26 -10.10 9.53
CA HIS A 207 -6.22 -8.64 9.44
C HIS A 207 -7.43 -8.05 8.69
N HIS A 208 -8.06 -8.82 7.80
CA HIS A 208 -9.16 -8.36 6.97
C HIS A 208 -10.22 -9.43 6.75
N TYR A 209 -11.48 -8.99 6.73
CA TYR A 209 -12.61 -9.76 6.21
C TYR A 209 -12.61 -9.77 4.67
N VAL A 210 -13.40 -10.65 4.05
CA VAL A 210 -13.56 -10.64 2.58
C VAL A 210 -14.18 -9.33 2.10
N LEU A 211 -15.14 -8.79 2.83
CA LEU A 211 -15.80 -7.53 2.50
C LEU A 211 -14.81 -6.36 2.49
N ASP A 212 -13.81 -6.37 3.38
CA ASP A 212 -12.75 -5.35 3.40
C ASP A 212 -11.98 -5.34 2.07
N CYS A 213 -11.74 -6.52 1.48
CA CYS A 213 -11.10 -6.68 0.18
C CYS A 213 -11.95 -6.06 -0.93
N ILE A 214 -13.27 -6.30 -0.90
CA ILE A 214 -14.21 -5.73 -1.87
C ILE A 214 -14.23 -4.20 -1.77
N VAL A 215 -14.37 -3.66 -0.56
CA VAL A 215 -14.37 -2.21 -0.34
C VAL A 215 -13.02 -1.62 -0.77
N GLY A 216 -11.91 -2.26 -0.43
CA GLY A 216 -10.57 -1.90 -0.87
C GLY A 216 -10.45 -1.81 -2.39
N MET A 217 -10.91 -2.83 -3.12
CA MET A 217 -10.98 -2.81 -4.59
C MET A 217 -11.84 -1.66 -5.11
N LEU A 218 -13.00 -1.40 -4.51
CA LEU A 218 -13.90 -0.32 -4.92
C LEU A 218 -13.24 1.06 -4.78
N THR A 219 -12.37 1.27 -3.77
CA THR A 219 -11.60 2.53 -3.63
C THR A 219 -10.73 2.81 -4.86
N PHE A 220 -10.09 1.79 -5.42
CA PHE A 220 -9.28 1.90 -6.64
C PHE A 220 -10.14 2.05 -7.90
N LEU A 221 -11.30 1.41 -7.95
CA LEU A 221 -12.25 1.60 -9.06
C LEU A 221 -12.76 3.04 -9.13
N VAL A 222 -13.13 3.63 -7.99
CA VAL A 222 -13.49 5.05 -7.88
C VAL A 222 -12.32 5.92 -8.33
N ALA A 223 -11.11 5.63 -7.86
CA ALA A 223 -9.92 6.38 -8.26
C ALA A 223 -9.60 6.26 -9.76
N ALA A 224 -9.81 5.09 -10.38
CA ALA A 224 -9.68 4.87 -11.82
C ALA A 224 -10.72 5.66 -12.63
N ALA A 225 -11.94 5.77 -12.14
CA ALA A 225 -12.98 6.62 -12.73
C ALA A 225 -12.56 8.10 -12.67
N VAL A 226 -12.14 8.60 -11.50
CA VAL A 226 -11.65 9.96 -11.31
C VAL A 226 -10.44 10.25 -12.21
N ALA A 227 -9.46 9.35 -12.25
CA ALA A 227 -8.30 9.46 -13.13
C ALA A 227 -8.71 9.53 -14.61
N THR A 228 -9.74 8.80 -15.01
CA THR A 228 -10.28 8.88 -16.38
C THR A 228 -10.90 10.24 -16.69
N LEU A 229 -11.61 10.86 -15.75
CA LEU A 229 -12.16 12.20 -15.89
C LEU A 229 -11.08 13.29 -15.92
N LEU A 230 -9.98 13.10 -15.17
CA LEU A 230 -8.87 14.04 -15.10
C LEU A 230 -7.94 13.94 -16.31
N HIS A 231 -7.63 12.73 -16.78
CA HIS A 231 -6.70 12.50 -17.89
C HIS A 231 -7.38 12.51 -19.27
N GLY A 232 -8.66 12.15 -19.34
CA GLY A 232 -9.42 12.04 -20.59
C GLY A 232 -8.96 10.87 -21.48
N ARG A 233 -9.46 10.86 -22.72
CA ARG A 233 -9.13 9.85 -23.75
C ARG A 233 -7.93 10.23 -24.63
N ARG A 234 -7.12 11.21 -24.22
CA ARG A 234 -6.00 11.67 -25.05
C ARG A 234 -4.99 10.54 -25.23
N ARG A 235 -4.61 10.30 -26.49
CA ARG A 235 -3.53 9.36 -26.81
C ARG A 235 -2.27 9.87 -26.13
N ALA A 236 -1.65 9.02 -25.32
CA ALA A 236 -0.44 9.40 -24.62
C ALA A 236 0.65 9.69 -25.66
N ARG A 237 1.26 10.88 -25.56
CA ARG A 237 2.35 11.26 -26.46
C ARG A 237 3.60 10.54 -26.00
N ALA A 238 4.34 9.94 -26.94
CA ALA A 238 5.59 9.27 -26.62
C ALA A 238 6.49 10.18 -25.78
N ALA A 239 6.98 9.64 -24.66
CA ALA A 239 7.84 10.34 -23.72
C ALA A 239 9.12 9.54 -23.55
N ALA A 240 10.25 10.22 -23.39
CA ALA A 240 11.52 9.54 -23.12
C ALA A 240 11.43 8.79 -21.78
N ALA A 241 11.79 7.50 -21.80
CA ALA A 241 11.90 6.71 -20.59
C ALA A 241 13.08 7.22 -19.74
N PRO A 242 12.93 7.31 -18.41
CA PRO A 242 14.05 7.60 -17.53
C PRO A 242 15.03 6.42 -17.52
N ALA A 243 16.31 6.68 -17.25
CA ALA A 243 17.33 5.64 -17.23
C ALA A 243 17.00 4.60 -16.13
N PRO A 244 16.88 3.28 -16.46
CA PRO A 244 16.45 2.26 -15.51
C PRO A 244 17.26 2.23 -14.21
N ARG A 245 18.58 2.40 -14.30
CA ARG A 245 19.48 2.46 -13.13
C ARG A 245 19.11 3.57 -12.14
N VAL A 246 18.72 4.75 -12.64
CA VAL A 246 18.33 5.89 -11.82
C VAL A 246 16.99 5.61 -11.16
N VAL A 247 16.04 5.07 -11.93
CA VAL A 247 14.72 4.71 -11.42
C VAL A 247 14.82 3.67 -10.31
N VAL A 248 15.60 2.61 -10.51
CA VAL A 248 15.81 1.57 -9.50
C VAL A 248 16.45 2.17 -8.24
N GLY A 249 17.55 2.92 -8.36
CA GLY A 249 18.23 3.51 -7.21
C GLY A 249 17.33 4.45 -6.39
N VAL A 250 16.62 5.35 -7.07
CA VAL A 250 15.69 6.28 -6.42
C VAL A 250 14.51 5.56 -5.77
N SER A 251 13.92 4.57 -6.45
CA SER A 251 12.74 3.86 -5.94
C SER A 251 13.09 2.96 -4.77
N VAL A 252 14.23 2.26 -4.81
CA VAL A 252 14.77 1.50 -3.68
C VAL A 252 15.06 2.44 -2.52
N GLY A 253 15.65 3.60 -2.78
CA GLY A 253 15.93 4.60 -1.75
C GLY A 253 14.67 5.07 -1.02
N PHE A 254 13.63 5.48 -1.75
CA PHE A 254 12.35 5.87 -1.14
C PHE A 254 11.61 4.70 -0.48
N MET A 255 11.66 3.50 -1.06
CA MET A 255 11.12 2.29 -0.44
C MET A 255 11.77 2.04 0.92
N MET A 256 13.10 2.11 1.00
CA MET A 256 13.85 1.96 2.26
C MET A 256 13.49 3.06 3.26
N ILE A 257 13.35 4.31 2.83
CA ILE A 257 12.94 5.40 3.72
C ILE A 257 11.54 5.14 4.29
N VAL A 258 10.56 4.82 3.45
CA VAL A 258 9.18 4.56 3.90
C VAL A 258 9.13 3.33 4.78
N TRP A 259 9.76 2.23 4.35
CA TRP A 259 9.81 1.00 5.14
C TRP A 259 10.49 1.25 6.48
N GLY A 260 11.63 1.94 6.51
CA GLY A 260 12.32 2.29 7.76
C GLY A 260 11.46 3.17 8.67
N LEU A 261 10.79 4.20 8.14
CA LEU A 261 9.93 5.09 8.92
C LEU A 261 8.71 4.37 9.52
N VAL A 262 8.11 3.45 8.77
CA VAL A 262 6.98 2.64 9.24
C VAL A 262 7.46 1.54 10.20
N SER A 263 8.61 0.92 9.93
CA SER A 263 9.20 -0.15 10.73
C SER A 263 9.90 0.32 12.01
N LEU A 264 10.20 1.62 12.15
CA LEU A 264 10.60 2.23 13.43
C LEU A 264 9.59 1.92 14.55
N GLN A 265 8.40 1.41 14.20
CA GLN A 265 7.26 1.32 15.08
C GLN A 265 6.55 -0.03 15.07
N LEU A 266 6.96 -1.03 14.26
CA LEU A 266 6.04 -2.13 13.91
C LEU A 266 6.48 -3.57 14.20
N ILE A 267 7.73 -3.85 14.59
CA ILE A 267 8.19 -5.27 14.53
C ILE A 267 8.97 -5.77 15.75
N TRP A 268 9.59 -4.95 16.61
CA TRP A 268 10.33 -5.54 17.75
C TRP A 268 10.53 -4.58 18.94
N PRO A 269 10.13 -4.97 20.16
CA PRO A 269 10.38 -4.16 21.35
C PRO A 269 11.87 -4.17 21.72
N GLU A 270 12.41 -2.96 21.82
CA GLU A 270 13.70 -2.55 22.41
C GLU A 270 15.04 -2.78 21.68
N GLY A 271 15.90 -1.74 21.77
CA GLY A 271 17.35 -1.77 21.56
C GLY A 271 17.84 -1.64 20.11
N TRP A 272 17.55 -2.63 19.26
CA TRP A 272 18.20 -2.78 17.94
C TRP A 272 17.35 -2.38 16.75
N SER A 273 16.02 -2.43 16.87
CA SER A 273 15.07 -2.11 15.79
C SER A 273 15.20 -0.68 15.28
N ASN A 274 15.32 0.29 16.20
CA ASN A 274 15.51 1.70 15.87
C ASN A 274 16.84 1.98 15.17
N VAL A 275 17.89 1.24 15.54
CA VAL A 275 19.21 1.35 14.91
C VAL A 275 19.15 0.80 13.48
N VAL A 276 18.56 -0.37 13.29
CA VAL A 276 18.36 -0.97 11.95
C VAL A 276 17.52 -0.07 11.07
N ALA A 277 16.39 0.43 11.56
CA ALA A 277 15.53 1.33 10.81
C ALA A 277 16.25 2.66 10.48
N GLY A 278 17.02 3.22 11.42
CA GLY A 278 17.87 4.38 11.18
C GLY A 278 18.90 4.14 10.08
N ILE A 279 19.59 2.99 10.10
CA ILE A 279 20.54 2.59 9.05
C ILE A 279 19.83 2.46 7.70
N VAL A 280 18.65 1.85 7.67
CA VAL A 280 17.86 1.68 6.44
C VAL A 280 17.41 3.04 5.89
N ILE A 281 16.98 3.97 6.74
CA ILE A 281 16.62 5.33 6.32
C ILE A 281 17.84 6.06 5.74
N VAL A 282 18.98 6.04 6.43
CA VAL A 282 20.21 6.69 5.96
C VAL A 282 20.68 6.08 4.64
N GLY A 283 20.68 4.76 4.52
CA GLY A 283 20.98 4.05 3.29
C GLY A 283 20.01 4.42 2.15
N GLY A 284 18.73 4.57 2.47
CA GLY A 284 17.71 5.01 1.53
C GLY A 284 17.95 6.44 1.02
N VAL A 285 18.29 7.38 1.91
CA VAL A 285 18.67 8.75 1.52
C VAL A 285 19.90 8.76 0.62
N ALA A 286 20.92 7.97 0.97
CA ALA A 286 22.12 7.84 0.14
C ALA A 286 21.78 7.30 -1.27
N ALA A 287 20.91 6.29 -1.36
CA ALA A 287 20.46 5.72 -2.63
C ALA A 287 19.67 6.72 -3.51
N VAL A 288 18.85 7.60 -2.90
CA VAL A 288 18.16 8.68 -3.62
C VAL A 288 19.14 9.72 -4.17
N LEU A 289 20.21 10.03 -3.44
CA LEU A 289 21.16 11.08 -3.81
C LEU A 289 22.27 10.59 -4.75
N ALA A 290 22.63 9.29 -4.72
CA ALA A 290 23.74 8.72 -5.47
C ALA A 290 23.72 9.03 -6.99
N PRO A 291 22.58 8.99 -7.70
CA PRO A 291 22.54 9.32 -9.12
C PRO A 291 22.99 10.75 -9.45
N ARG A 292 22.87 11.70 -8.51
CA ARG A 292 23.27 13.11 -8.71
C ARG A 292 24.78 13.32 -8.70
N PHE A 293 25.52 12.44 -8.02
CA PHE A 293 26.97 12.52 -7.92
C PHE A 293 27.69 11.78 -9.04
N SER A 294 27.05 10.74 -9.60
CA SER A 294 27.59 9.96 -10.72
C SER A 294 27.45 10.64 -12.09
N ALA A 295 26.74 11.77 -12.16
CA ALA A 295 26.50 12.54 -13.40
C ALA A 295 27.52 13.66 -13.64
N LYS A 296 28.55 13.84 -12.79
CA LYS A 296 29.69 14.69 -13.12
C LYS A 296 30.57 13.95 -14.13
N GLU A 297 30.56 14.41 -15.38
CA GLU A 297 31.43 13.92 -16.46
C GLU A 297 32.92 13.99 -16.09
N PRO A 298 33.76 13.12 -16.69
CA PRO A 298 35.20 13.19 -16.54
C PRO A 298 35.70 14.57 -16.98
N LEU A 299 36.58 15.16 -16.17
CA LEU A 299 37.35 16.33 -16.57
C LEU A 299 37.89 16.07 -17.97
N ALA A 300 37.50 16.93 -18.92
CA ALA A 300 38.11 16.96 -20.23
C ALA A 300 39.62 17.11 -20.02
N GLU A 301 40.38 16.05 -20.32
CA GLU A 301 41.83 16.17 -20.48
C GLU A 301 42.06 17.05 -21.71
N SER A 302 42.17 18.35 -21.47
CA SER A 302 42.82 19.30 -22.36
C SER A 302 44.32 19.22 -22.10
N GLY A 303 45.09 18.72 -23.06
CA GLY A 303 46.55 18.77 -23.05
C GLY A 303 47.19 17.65 -23.82
#